data_AF-A0A0B2PAN5-F1
#
_entry.id   AF-A0A0B2PAN5-F1
#
_cell.length_a   1.000
_cell.length_b   1.000
_cell.length_c   1.000
_cell.angle_alpha   90.00
_cell.angle_beta   90.00
_cell.angle_gamma   90.00
#
_symmetry.space_group_name_H-M   'P 1'
#
loop_
_entity.id
_entity.type
_entity.pdbx_description
1 polymer ?
#
loop_
_entity_poly.entity_id
_entity_poly.type
_entity_poly.pdbx_seq_one_letter_code
_entity_poly.pdbx_strand_id
1 'polypeptide(L)' 'MNVKRAMLVCRVIAGRVGSDSDEVEKEDGGFDSVMASGVYTRLDEEELLVFNPRAVLPCFVIVYSV' A
#
# COMPACT_ATOMS: atom_id res chain seq x y z
N MET A 1 26.40 14.03 10.72
CA MET A 1 26.59 12.74 10.04
C MET A 1 25.79 12.79 8.75
N ASN A 2 26.37 12.48 7.58
CA ASN A 2 25.62 12.44 6.31
C ASN A 2 24.82 11.13 6.23
N VAL A 3 23.65 11.10 6.87
CA VAL A 3 22.76 9.93 6.84
C VAL A 3 22.04 9.90 5.50
N LYS A 4 22.14 8.78 4.79
CA LYS A 4 21.36 8.52 3.58
C LYS A 4 20.17 7.61 3.92
N ARG A 5 19.01 7.90 3.34
CA ARG A 5 17.79 7.08 3.36
C ARG A 5 17.52 6.54 1.96
N ALA A 6 16.72 5.48 1.91
CA ALA A 6 16.27 4.89 0.66
C ALA A 6 14.75 4.68 0.68
N MET A 7 14.09 4.95 -0.44
CA MET A 7 12.69 4.62 -0.70
C MET A 7 12.63 3.71 -1.92
N LEU A 8 11.83 2.64 -1.85
CA LEU A 8 11.59 1.76 -2.99
C LEU A 8 10.26 2.16 -3.64
N VAL A 9 10.32 2.49 -4.93
CA VAL A 9 9.12 2.68 -5.74
C VAL A 9 8.76 1.34 -6.39
N CYS A 10 7.53 0.90 -6.18
CA CYS A 10 7.01 -0.36 -6.71
C CYS A 10 5.84 -0.12 -7.65
N ARG A 11 5.67 -0.98 -8.65
CA ARG A 11 4.40 -1.19 -9.34
C ARG A 11 3.69 -2.32 -8.62
N VAL A 12 2.45 -2.09 -8.21
CA VAL A 12 1.66 -3.06 -7.45
C VAL A 12 0.48 -3.55 -8.28
N ILE A 13 0.28 -4.86 -8.33
CA ILE A 13 -0.91 -5.48 -8.90
C ILE A 13 -1.95 -5.60 -7.77
N ALA A 14 -2.79 -4.58 -7.60
CA ALA A 14 -3.70 -4.49 -6.45
C ALA A 14 -4.88 -5.48 -6.48
N GLY A 15 -5.27 -5.95 -7.67
CA GLY A 15 -6.45 -6.82 -7.83
C GLY A 15 -7.73 -6.13 -7.38
N ARG A 16 -8.65 -6.88 -6.76
CA ARG A 16 -9.85 -6.32 -6.12
C ARG A 16 -9.45 -5.65 -4.81
N VAL A 17 -9.65 -4.33 -4.73
CA VAL A 17 -9.31 -3.52 -3.56
C VAL A 17 -10.55 -3.38 -2.68
N GLY A 18 -10.47 -3.82 -1.43
CA GLY A 18 -11.47 -3.52 -0.41
C GLY A 18 -11.20 -2.18 0.28
N SER A 19 -12.22 -1.56 0.85
CA SER A 19 -12.11 -0.36 1.68
C SER A 19 -12.80 -0.60 3.02
N ASP A 20 -12.29 0.02 4.10
CA ASP A 20 -12.92 -0.03 5.43
C ASP A 20 -14.35 0.56 5.44
N SER A 21 -14.70 1.38 4.44
CA SER A 21 -16.05 1.92 4.26
C SER A 21 -17.03 0.95 3.57
N ASP A 22 -16.54 -0.12 2.96
CA ASP A 22 -17.33 -1.06 2.16
C ASP A 22 -17.61 -2.35 2.95
N GLU A 23 -18.45 -2.25 3.98
CA GLU A 23 -18.96 -3.43 4.70
C GLU A 23 -20.00 -4.23 3.90
N VAL A 24 -20.44 -3.74 2.74
CA VAL A 24 -21.72 -4.13 2.11
C VAL A 24 -21.62 -5.28 1.10
N GLU A 25 -20.45 -5.63 0.57
CA GLU A 25 -20.34 -6.67 -0.48
C GLU A 25 -19.35 -7.79 -0.12
N LYS A 26 -19.67 -8.55 0.94
CA LYS A 26 -18.94 -9.77 1.32
C LYS A 26 -19.51 -11.05 0.67
N GLU A 27 -20.27 -10.94 -0.42
CA GLU A 27 -20.88 -12.10 -1.07
C GLU A 27 -20.13 -12.63 -2.31
N ASP A 28 -19.09 -11.94 -2.81
CA ASP A 28 -18.37 -12.40 -4.02
C ASP A 28 -16.83 -12.44 -3.86
N GLY A 29 -16.31 -13.54 -3.31
CA GLY A 29 -14.94 -13.98 -3.57
C GLY A 29 -13.77 -13.18 -2.96
N GLY A 30 -13.99 -12.32 -1.97
CA GLY A 30 -12.93 -11.64 -1.19
C GLY A 30 -12.08 -10.61 -1.95
N PHE A 31 -11.13 -9.98 -1.26
CA PHE A 31 -10.26 -8.92 -1.81
C PHE A 31 -8.80 -9.37 -1.90
N ASP A 32 -8.08 -8.83 -2.88
CA ASP A 32 -6.64 -9.08 -3.11
C ASP A 32 -5.76 -8.06 -2.37
N SER A 33 -6.32 -6.88 -2.06
CA SER A 33 -5.71 -5.83 -1.25
C SER A 33 -6.77 -4.99 -0.54
N VAL A 34 -6.37 -4.19 0.46
CA VAL A 34 -7.27 -3.31 1.22
C VAL A 34 -6.65 -1.92 1.32
N MET A 35 -7.45 -0.90 1.04
CA MET A 35 -7.11 0.49 1.30
C MET A 35 -7.44 0.79 2.77
N ALA A 36 -6.42 1.11 3.56
CA ALA A 36 -6.57 1.49 4.95
C ALA A 36 -6.63 3.02 5.03
N SER A 37 -7.75 3.56 5.51
CA SER A 37 -7.87 4.98 5.84
C SER A 37 -7.60 5.14 7.33
N GLY A 38 -6.35 5.44 7.70
CA GLY A 38 -5.95 5.48 9.11
C GLY A 38 -6.69 6.54 9.93
N VAL A 39 -7.38 6.12 11.00
CA VAL A 39 -8.00 7.02 12.00
C VAL A 39 -6.94 7.70 12.90
N TYR A 40 -5.68 7.26 12.82
CA TYR A 40 -4.60 7.71 13.73
C TYR A 40 -3.29 8.10 13.03
N THR A 41 -3.19 8.00 11.71
CA THR A 41 -2.04 8.51 10.96
C THR A 41 -2.30 9.98 10.66
N ARG A 42 -1.56 10.86 11.35
CA ARG A 42 -1.56 12.28 11.02
C ARG A 42 -1.00 12.39 9.59
N LEU A 43 -1.82 12.94 8.69
CA LEU A 43 -1.59 13.25 7.27
C LEU A 43 -2.20 12.23 6.30
N ASP A 44 -2.70 12.77 5.20
CA ASP A 44 -3.43 12.18 4.07
C ASP A 44 -2.65 11.08 3.31
N GLU A 45 -2.17 10.08 4.04
CA GLU A 45 -1.38 8.97 3.53
C GLU A 45 -2.31 7.79 3.28
N GLU A 46 -2.79 7.68 2.04
CA GLU A 46 -3.53 6.51 1.56
C GLU A 46 -2.61 5.27 1.61
N GLU A 47 -2.86 4.37 2.55
CA GLU A 47 -2.10 3.12 2.68
C GLU A 47 -2.80 1.98 1.94
N LEU A 48 -2.04 1.20 1.16
CA LEU A 48 -2.53 0.00 0.48
C LEU A 48 -1.86 -1.25 1.05
N LEU A 49 -2.66 -2.09 1.72
CA LEU A 49 -2.22 -3.40 2.21
C LEU A 49 -2.41 -4.46 1.13
N VAL A 50 -1.34 -5.13 0.73
CA VAL A 50 -1.34 -6.16 -0.33
C VAL A 50 -1.01 -7.52 0.29
N PHE A 51 -1.88 -8.52 0.11
CA PHE A 51 -1.70 -9.83 0.76
C PHE A 51 -0.72 -10.75 0.03
N ASN A 52 -0.54 -10.57 -1.28
CA ASN A 52 0.37 -11.37 -2.09
C ASN A 52 1.67 -10.61 -2.38
N PRO A 53 2.83 -11.01 -1.80
CA PRO A 53 4.08 -10.30 -2.03
C PRO A 53 4.56 -10.37 -3.48
N ARG A 54 4.13 -11.37 -4.27
CA ARG A 54 4.47 -11.47 -5.70
C ARG A 54 3.78 -10.40 -6.55
N ALA A 55 2.76 -9.73 -6.02
CA ALA A 55 2.10 -8.62 -6.70
C ALA A 55 2.90 -7.30 -6.62
N VAL A 56 3.96 -7.25 -5.81
CA VAL A 56 4.81 -6.06 -5.64
C VAL A 56 6.03 -6.19 -6.55
N LEU A 57 6.05 -5.40 -7.62
CA LEU A 57 7.13 -5.38 -8.60
C LEU A 57 8.04 -4.16 -8.31
N PRO A 58 9.29 -4.35 -7.85
CA PRO A 58 10.19 -3.23 -7.61
C PRO A 58 10.51 -2.53 -8.94
N CYS A 59 10.39 -1.20 -8.97
CA CYS A 59 10.71 -0.39 -10.15
C CYS A 59 12.08 0.27 -10.00
N PHE A 60 12.29 1.03 -8.93
CA PHE A 60 13.56 1.72 -8.68
C PHE A 60 13.71 2.11 -7.21
N VAL A 61 14.96 2.29 -6.78
CA VAL A 61 15.33 2.77 -5.45
C VAL A 61 15.75 4.23 -5.54
N ILE A 62 15.12 5.09 -4.74
CA ILE A 62 15.48 6.49 -4.56
C ILE A 62 16.38 6.58 -3.32
N VAL A 63 17.58 7.12 -3.45
CA VAL A 63 18.49 7.38 -2.32
C VAL A 63 18.62 8.87 -2.09
N TYR A 64 18.37 9.34 -0.87
CA TYR A 64 18.38 10.75 -0.52
C TYR A 64 19.08 10.99 0.82
N SER A 65 19.62 12.19 1.03
CA SER A 65 20.19 12.58 2.31
C SER A 65 19.11 13.10 3.25
N VAL A 66 19.27 12.87 4.56
CA VAL A 66 18.42 13.43 5.62
C VAL A 66 18.90 14.80 6.03
#